data_AF-A0A7H4MFE4-F1
#
_entry.id   AF-A0A7H4MFE4-F1
#
_cell.length_a   1.000
_cell.length_b   1.000
_cell.length_c   1.000
_cell.angle_alpha   90.00
_cell.angle_beta   90.00
_cell.angle_gamma   90.00
#
_symmetry.space_group_name_H-M   'P 1'
#
loop_
_entity.id
_entity.type
_entity.pdbx_description
1 polymer ?
#
loop_
_entity_poly.entity_id
_entity_poly.type
_entity_poly.pdbx_seq_one_letter_code
_entity_poly.pdbx_strand_id
1 'polypeptide(L)' 'MGPENTLILIDGKPVTSRNSVRLGWRGERDTRGDTSWVPPEMIERIEVIRARPPPATATAPPAGW' A
#
# COMPACT_ATOMS: atom_id res chain seq x y z
N MET A 1 0.46 7.24 -6.71
CA MET A 1 0.03 6.28 -5.67
C MET A 1 1.09 6.24 -4.60
N GLY A 2 0.75 6.59 -3.35
CA GLY A 2 1.68 6.51 -2.22
C GLY A 2 1.74 5.11 -1.61
N PRO A 3 2.81 4.78 -0.85
CA PRO A 3 2.95 3.48 -0.20
C PRO A 3 1.84 3.16 0.81
N GLU A 4 1.21 4.19 1.39
CA GLU A 4 0.02 4.03 2.26
C GLU A 4 -1.20 3.43 1.54
N ASN A 5 -1.28 3.54 0.21
CA ASN A 5 -2.38 2.99 -0.59
C ASN A 5 -2.10 1.56 -1.10
N THR A 6 -1.04 0.91 -0.59
CA THR A 6 -0.67 -0.46 -0.98
C THR A 6 -0.97 -1.42 0.18
N LEU A 7 -2.00 -2.25 0.01
CA LEU A 7 -2.35 -3.32 0.94
C LEU A 7 -1.42 -4.52 0.73
N ILE A 8 -0.80 -5.00 1.80
CA ILE A 8 0.05 -6.20 1.79
C ILE A 8 -0.71 -7.36 2.42
N LEU A 9 -0.68 -8.50 1.74
CA LEU A 9 -1.27 -9.76 2.17
C LEU A 9 -0.17 -10.83 2.23
N ILE A 10 -0.15 -11.63 3.29
CA ILE A 10 0.66 -12.85 3.39
C ILE A 10 -0.32 -14.01 3.53
N ASP A 11 -0.25 -14.97 2.60
CA ASP A 11 -1.20 -16.09 2.53
C ASP A 11 -2.67 -15.65 2.56
N GLY A 12 -2.97 -14.51 1.92
CA GLY A 12 -4.30 -13.90 1.89
C GLY A 12 -4.72 -13.17 3.18
N LYS A 13 -3.88 -13.13 4.21
CA LYS A 13 -4.15 -12.41 5.46
C LYS A 13 -3.54 -11.00 5.43
N PRO A 14 -4.29 -9.96 5.84
CA PRO A 14 -3.78 -8.59 5.81
C PRO A 14 -2.69 -8.37 6.86
N VAL A 15 -1.62 -7.70 6.44
CA VAL A 15 -0.57 -7.24 7.34
C VAL A 15 -0.79 -5.77 7.65
N THR A 16 -0.90 -5.44 8.94
CA THR A 16 -1.20 -4.08 9.41
C THR A 16 -0.11 -3.53 10.33
N SER A 17 1.06 -4.15 10.38
CA SER A 17 2.12 -3.82 11.34
C SER A 17 2.58 -2.37 11.26
N ARG A 18 2.62 -1.76 10.05
CA ARG A 18 2.91 -0.32 9.89
C ARG A 18 2.00 0.62 10.69
N ASN A 19 0.79 0.20 11.02
CA ASN A 19 -0.19 1.02 11.74
C ASN A 19 0.18 1.23 13.22
N SER A 20 1.07 0.38 13.76
CA SER A 20 1.61 0.55 15.11
C SER A 20 2.57 1.75 15.22
N VAL A 21 3.12 2.21 14.10
CA VAL A 21 4.01 3.38 14.03
C VAL A 21 3.18 4.63 13.77
N ARG A 22 3.41 5.69 14.54
CA ARG A 22 2.67 6.95 14.44
C ARG A 22 2.75 7.53 13.01
N LEU A 23 1.59 7.91 12.47
CA LEU A 23 1.52 8.74 11.27
C LEU A 23 1.81 10.19 11.65
N GLY A 24 2.83 10.77 11.01
CA GLY A 24 3.17 12.17 11.14
C GLY A 24 2.23 13.09 10.37
N TRP A 25 2.31 14.38 10.67
CA TRP A 25 1.41 15.38 10.08
C TRP A 25 1.59 15.47 8.56
N ARG A 26 2.80 15.22 8.06
CA ARG A 26 3.11 15.26 6.62
C ARG A 26 2.89 13.90 5.96
N GLY A 27 2.23 12.96 6.64
CA GLY A 27 1.98 11.61 6.14
C GLY A 27 3.19 10.68 6.24
N GLU A 28 4.24 11.07 6.94
CA GLU A 28 5.43 10.25 7.18
C GLU A 28 5.16 9.19 8.25
N ARG A 29 5.68 7.98 8.05
CA ARG A 29 5.80 6.97 9.10
C ARG A 29 7.26 6.54 9.15
N ASP A 30 7.82 6.50 10.34
CA ASP A 30 9.16 5.95 10.55
C ASP A 30 9.11 4.41 10.59
N THR A 31 8.80 3.83 9.43
CA THR A 31 8.69 2.39 9.21
C THR A 31 9.32 2.02 7.88
N ARG A 32 9.86 0.81 7.81
CA ARG A 32 10.33 0.22 6.54
C ARG A 32 9.18 -0.34 5.70
N GLY A 33 7.95 -0.34 6.22
CA GLY A 33 6.78 -0.94 5.59
C GLY A 33 6.60 -2.43 5.93
N ASP A 34 5.69 -3.09 5.22
CA ASP A 34 5.26 -4.47 5.52
C ASP A 34 5.74 -5.52 4.50
N THR A 35 6.67 -5.17 3.60
CA THR A 35 7.14 -6.12 2.56
C THR A 35 8.26 -7.05 3.03
N SER A 36 8.86 -6.78 4.20
CA SER A 36 10.05 -7.50 4.70
C SER A 36 9.74 -8.56 5.77
N TRP A 37 8.48 -8.97 5.92
CA TRP A 37 8.07 -9.98 6.91
C TRP A 37 8.38 -11.42 6.47
N VAL A 38 8.48 -11.68 5.17
CA VAL A 38 8.76 -13.01 4.61
C VAL A 38 10.12 -12.97 3.91
N PRO A 39 11.05 -13.88 4.26
CA PRO A 39 12.31 -14.02 3.52
C PRO A 39 12.05 -14.36 2.05
N PRO A 40 12.80 -13.76 1.09
CA PRO A 40 12.58 -13.97 -0.34
C PRO A 40 12.60 -15.45 -0.77
N GLU A 41 13.44 -16.26 -0.13
CA GLU A 41 13.61 -17.69 -0.40
C GLU A 41 12.39 -18.55 -0.01
N MET A 42 11.49 -18.03 0.83
CA MET A 42 10.27 -18.71 1.24
C MET A 42 9.05 -18.37 0.37
N ILE A 43 9.19 -17.43 -0.57
CA ILE A 43 8.07 -16.92 -1.37
C ILE A 43 7.85 -17.82 -2.59
N GLU A 44 6.68 -18.43 -2.68
CA GLU A 44 6.28 -19.20 -3.87
C GLU A 44 5.90 -18.29 -5.05
N ARG A 45 5.07 -17.26 -4.79
CA ARG A 45 4.65 -16.28 -5.80
C ARG A 45 4.25 -14.95 -5.18
N ILE A 46 4.30 -13.89 -5.99
CA ILE A 46 3.83 -12.55 -5.62
C ILE A 46 2.81 -12.10 -6.66
N GLU A 47 1.59 -11.82 -6.21
CA GLU A 47 0.55 -11.25 -7.05
C GLU A 47 0.48 -9.73 -6.84
N VAL A 48 0.72 -8.97 -7.92
CA VAL A 48 0.66 -7.50 -7.87
C VAL A 48 -0.60 -7.02 -8.57
N ILE A 49 -1.61 -6.66 -7.78
CA ILE A 49 -2.90 -6.16 -8.27
C ILE A 49 -2.86 -4.63 -8.24
N ARG A 50 -2.99 -4.01 -9.41
CA ARG A 50 -3.05 -2.55 -9.57
C ARG A 50 -4.44 -2.15 -10.04
N ALA A 51 -4.97 -1.04 -9.53
CA ALA A 51 -6.23 -0.50 -10.01
C ALA A 51 -6.14 -0.20 -11.51
N ARG A 52 -7.25 -0.40 -12.23
CA ARG A 52 -7.38 0.03 -13.62
C ARG A 52 -7.19 1.56 -13.68
N PRO A 53 -6.51 2.10 -14.70
CA PRO A 53 -6.50 3.54 -14.91
C PRO A 53 -7.93 4.07 -15.01
N PRO A 54 -8.21 5.28 -14.51
CA PRO A 54 -9.53 5.89 -14.70
C PRO A 54 -9.84 5.99 -16.20
N PRO A 55 -11.12 5.93 -16.62
CA PRO A 55 -11.48 6.16 -18.02
C PRO A 55 -10.99 7.54 -18.46
N ALA A 56 -10.57 7.68 -19.72
CA ALA A 56 -10.04 8.94 -20.25
C ALA A 56 -11.01 10.13 -20.14
N THR A 57 -12.30 9.86 -19.92
CA THR A 57 -13.37 10.85 -19.72
C THR A 57 -13.57 11.24 -18.25
N ALA A 58 -12.89 10.60 -17.30
CA ALA A 58 -12.93 11.01 -15.91
C ALA A 58 -12.12 12.30 -15.74
N THR A 59 -12.78 13.44 -15.89
CA THR A 59 -12.27 14.73 -15.43
C THR A 59 -11.95 14.58 -13.93
N ALA A 60 -10.74 15.01 -13.52
CA ALA A 60 -10.37 15.01 -12.11
C ALA A 60 -11.47 15.69 -11.28
N PRO A 61 -11.81 15.19 -10.08
CA PRO A 61 -12.75 15.89 -9.22
C PRO A 61 -12.23 17.32 -8.99
N PRO A 62 -13.10 18.34 -8.97
CA PRO A 62 -12.66 19.69 -8.71
C PRO A 62 -11.88 19.72 -7.39
N ALA A 63 -10.72 20.38 -7.41
CA ALA A 63 -9.91 20.57 -6.22
C ALA A 63 -10.68 21.47 -5.23
N GLY A 64 -11.39 20.85 -4.29
CA GLY A 64 -12.13 21.46 -3.19
C GLY A 64 -13.12 20.41 -2.67
N TRP A 65 -13.05 19.89 -1.45
CA TRP A 65 -12.66 20.47 -0.17
C TRP A 65 -11.71 19.55 0.61
#